data_AF-A0A918QE34-F1
#
_entry.id   AF-A0A918QE34-F1
#
_cell.length_a   1.000
_cell.length_b   1.000
_cell.length_c   1.000
_cell.angle_alpha   90.00
_cell.angle_beta   90.00
_cell.angle_gamma   90.00
#
_symmetry.space_group_name_H-M   'P 1'
#
loop_
_entity.id
_entity.type
_entity.pdbx_description
1 polymer ?
#
loop_
_entity_poly.entity_id
_entity_poly.type
_entity_poly.pdbx_seq_one_letter_code
_entity_poly.pdbx_strand_id
1 'polypeptide(L)' 'MVATPRFVHPDKAVPLSSASYPTWSATVILPANTGVEYKYIVKAANTPVVWESGPNRTTVTPPTGTYITHEAFRN' A
#
# COMPACT_ATOMS: atom_id res chain seq x y z
N MET A 1 3.31 -0.94 -1.43
CA MET A 1 1.85 -0.68 -1.43
C MET A 1 1.39 -0.42 -2.86
N VAL A 2 0.26 -0.99 -3.29
CA VAL A 2 -0.35 -0.67 -4.59
C VAL A 2 -1.66 0.06 -4.30
N ALA A 3 -1.88 1.25 -4.86
CA ALA A 3 -3.10 2.04 -4.67
C ALA A 3 -3.64 2.48 -6.03
N THR A 4 -4.37 1.61 -6.75
CA THR A 4 -5.08 1.94 -8.02
C THR A 4 -6.18 0.91 -8.33
N PRO A 5 -7.19 1.23 -9.18
CA PRO A 5 -8.47 0.52 -9.29
C PRO A 5 -8.43 -0.85 -10.02
N ARG A 6 -7.25 -1.37 -10.35
CA ARG A 6 -7.11 -2.70 -10.97
C ARG A 6 -5.77 -3.33 -10.60
N PHE A 7 -5.77 -4.11 -9.52
CA PHE A 7 -4.59 -4.67 -8.87
C PHE A 7 -3.94 -5.82 -9.65
N VAL A 8 -3.39 -5.53 -10.84
CA VAL A 8 -2.64 -6.52 -11.65
C VAL A 8 -1.23 -6.05 -12.03
N HIS A 9 -0.77 -4.91 -11.48
CA HIS A 9 0.53 -4.32 -11.83
C HIS A 9 1.44 -4.15 -10.62
N PRO A 10 2.04 -5.24 -10.07
CA PRO A 10 2.98 -5.15 -8.96
C PRO A 10 4.25 -4.33 -9.30
N ASP A 11 4.56 -4.15 -10.59
CA ASP A 11 5.66 -3.31 -11.05
C ASP A 11 5.39 -1.80 -10.91
N LYS A 12 4.14 -1.42 -10.62
CA LYS A 12 3.75 -0.04 -10.30
C LYS A 12 3.53 0.16 -8.79
N ALA A 13 3.89 -0.82 -7.96
CA ALA A 13 3.81 -0.68 -6.52
C ALA A 13 4.77 0.40 -6.02
N VAL A 14 4.31 1.20 -5.06
CA VAL A 14 5.17 2.15 -4.36
C VAL A 14 6.03 1.37 -3.35
N PRO A 15 7.36 1.50 -3.39
CA PRO A 15 8.26 0.82 -2.47
C PRO A 15 8.10 1.36 -1.05
N LEU A 16 8.19 0.48 -0.06
CA LEU A 16 8.24 0.87 1.35
C LEU A 16 9.71 0.89 1.80
N SER A 17 10.07 1.88 2.62
CA SER A 17 11.36 1.97 3.29
C SER A 17 11.38 1.10 4.55
N SER A 18 12.48 0.36 4.72
CA SER A 18 12.78 -0.45 5.91
C SER A 18 13.67 0.26 6.92
N ALA A 19 13.85 1.57 6.83
CA ALA A 19 14.74 2.35 7.69
C ALA A 19 14.40 2.25 9.20
N SER A 20 13.17 1.87 9.53
CA SER A 20 12.66 1.70 10.91
C SER A 20 12.19 0.28 11.18
N TYR A 21 12.87 -0.72 10.59
CA TYR A 21 12.54 -2.13 10.75
C TYR A 21 12.33 -2.50 12.25
N PRO A 22 11.28 -3.25 12.61
CA PRO A 22 10.39 -4.05 11.76
C PRO A 22 9.26 -3.27 11.04
N THR A 23 9.17 -1.96 11.24
CA THR A 23 8.15 -1.13 10.56
C THR A 23 8.62 -0.72 9.17
N TRP A 24 7.74 -0.93 8.19
CA TRP A 24 7.94 -0.50 6.81
C TRP A 24 7.00 0.66 6.51
N SER A 25 7.51 1.73 5.89
CA SER A 25 6.71 2.94 5.66
C SER A 25 7.02 3.62 4.34
N ALA A 26 6.06 4.39 3.84
CA ALA A 26 6.22 5.29 2.70
C ALA A 26 5.10 6.32 2.69
N THR A 27 5.32 7.41 1.95
CA THR A 27 4.34 8.47 1.73
C THR A 27 3.86 8.41 0.27
N VAL A 28 2.55 8.52 0.06
CA VAL A 28 1.94 8.63 -1.27
C VAL A 28 1.15 9.91 -1.36
N ILE A 29 1.31 10.61 -2.48
CA ILE A 29 0.48 11.76 -2.82
C ILE A 29 -0.72 11.22 -3.60
N LEU A 30 -1.91 11.45 -3.07
CA LEU A 30 -3.18 11.03 -3.65
C LEU A 30 -4.14 12.23 -3.73
N PRO A 31 -5.11 12.23 -4.65
CA PRO A 31 -6.13 13.27 -4.70
C PRO A 31 -6.89 13.36 -3.37
N ALA A 32 -7.25 14.57 -2.96
CA ALA A 32 -8.06 14.80 -1.75
C ALA A 32 -9.49 14.27 -1.91
N ASN A 33 -10.17 13.98 -0.80
CA ASN A 33 -11.57 13.51 -0.77
C ASN A 33 -11.86 12.33 -1.72
N THR A 34 -10.91 11.41 -1.85
CA THR A 34 -10.98 10.33 -2.83
C THR A 34 -10.99 8.98 -2.13
N GLY A 35 -11.94 8.13 -2.50
CA GLY A 35 -11.97 6.73 -2.10
C GLY A 35 -10.81 5.99 -2.76
N VAL A 36 -10.02 5.29 -1.95
CA VAL A 36 -8.84 4.57 -2.38
C VAL A 36 -8.93 3.14 -1.87
N GLU A 37 -8.67 2.20 -2.76
CA GLU A 37 -8.40 0.82 -2.40
C GLU A 37 -6.91 0.53 -2.52
N TYR A 38 -6.40 -0.33 -1.65
CA TYR A 38 -5.01 -0.75 -1.69
C TYR A 38 -4.78 -2.14 -1.08
N LYS A 39 -3.63 -2.72 -1.44
CA LYS A 39 -3.07 -3.90 -0.78
C LYS A 39 -1.57 -3.77 -0.59
N TYR A 40 -1.07 -4.46 0.43
CA TYR A 40 0.35 -4.70 0.60
C TYR A 40 0.78 -5.92 -0.22
N ILE A 41 2.01 -5.86 -0.73
CA ILE A 41 2.66 -6.97 -1.42
C ILE A 41 4.08 -7.09 -0.89
N VAL A 42 4.61 -8.31 -0.90
CA VAL A 42 6.03 -8.59 -0.75
C VAL A 42 6.56 -8.99 -2.11
N LYS A 43 7.55 -8.23 -2.60
CA LYS A 43 8.24 -8.48 -3.87
C LYS A 43 9.74 -8.53 -3.59
N ALA A 44 10.33 -9.70 -3.80
CA ALA A 44 11.78 -9.89 -3.79
C ALA A 44 12.26 -10.33 -5.17
N ALA A 45 13.55 -10.18 -5.44
CA ALA A 45 14.13 -10.62 -6.70
C ALA A 45 13.97 -12.14 -6.84
N ASN A 46 13.55 -12.60 -8.02
CA ASN A 46 13.41 -14.02 -8.36
C ASN A 46 12.40 -14.81 -7.50
N THR A 47 11.50 -14.14 -6.77
CA THR A 47 10.39 -14.79 -6.07
C THR A 47 9.05 -14.34 -6.64
N PRO A 48 8.01 -15.18 -6.61
CA PRO A 48 6.65 -14.74 -6.88
C PRO A 48 6.27 -13.58 -5.95
N VAL A 49 5.46 -12.65 -6.47
CA VAL A 49 4.88 -11.58 -5.65
C VAL A 49 3.87 -12.21 -4.69
N VAL A 50 4.07 -12.00 -3.39
CA VAL A 50 3.12 -12.42 -2.36
C VAL A 50 2.18 -11.26 -2.07
N TRP A 51 0.88 -11.51 -2.17
CA TRP A 51 -0.16 -10.54 -1.86
C TRP A 51 -0.65 -10.73 -0.43
N GLU A 52 -1.06 -9.62 0.19
CA GLU A 52 -1.83 -9.68 1.41
C GLU A 52 -3.15 -10.46 1.21
N SER A 53 -3.49 -11.30 2.17
CA SER A 53 -4.73 -12.09 2.16
C SER A 53 -5.99 -11.24 2.41
N GLY A 54 -7.16 -11.84 2.17
CA GLY A 54 -8.46 -11.21 2.38
C GLY A 54 -8.81 -10.13 1.34
N PRO A 55 -9.86 -9.33 1.60
CA PRO A 55 -10.29 -8.25 0.71
C PRO A 55 -9.30 -7.09 0.67
N ASN A 56 -9.44 -6.21 -0.33
CA ASN A 56 -8.69 -4.95 -0.41
C ASN A 56 -8.94 -4.11 0.85
N ARG A 57 -7.92 -3.36 1.24
CA ARG A 57 -8.07 -2.31 2.24
C ARG A 57 -8.67 -1.09 1.56
N THR A 58 -9.55 -0.39 2.24
CA THR A 58 -10.20 0.81 1.72
C THR A 58 -9.99 1.97 2.69
N THR A 59 -9.85 3.18 2.14
CA THR A 59 -9.81 4.42 2.92
C THR A 59 -10.29 5.58 2.05
N VAL A 60 -10.55 6.72 2.69
CA VAL A 60 -10.87 7.98 2.01
C VAL A 60 -9.82 9.01 2.41
N THR A 61 -9.16 9.61 1.42
CA THR A 61 -8.18 10.67 1.69
C THR A 61 -8.88 11.90 2.28
N PRO A 62 -8.24 12.60 3.23
CA PRO A 62 -8.84 13.78 3.83
C PRO A 62 -8.96 14.92 2.79
N PRO A 63 -9.82 15.92 3.04
CA PRO A 63 -9.93 17.11 2.18
C PRO A 63 -8.60 17.87 2.05
N THR A 64 -7.80 17.83 3.11
CA THR A 64 -6.49 18.50 3.22
C THR A 64 -5.61 17.75 4.21
N GLY A 65 -4.29 17.93 4.09
CA GLY A 65 -3.32 17.42 5.07
C GLY A 65 -2.91 15.98 4.81
N THR A 66 -2.44 15.31 5.86
CA THR A 66 -1.89 13.95 5.79
C THR A 66 -2.76 12.99 6.57
N TYR A 67 -3.06 11.84 5.95
CA TYR A 67 -3.65 10.69 6.64
C TYR A 67 -2.56 9.64 6.87
N ILE A 68 -2.45 9.16 8.10
CA ILE A 68 -1.48 8.14 8.51
C ILE A 68 -2.27 6.90 8.92
N THR A 69 -1.87 5.75 8.40
CA THR A 69 -2.35 4.45 8.87
C THR A 69 -1.19 3.56 9.32
N HIS A 70 -1.44 2.74 10.33
CA HIS A 70 -0.52 1.73 10.84
C HIS A 70 -1.18 0.37 10.70
N GLU A 71 -0.61 -0.50 9.87
CA GLU A 71 -1.22 -1.78 9.50
C GLU A 71 -0.21 -2.93 9.61
N ALA A 72 -0.71 -4.12 9.94
CA ALA A 72 0.05 -5.35 9.86
C ALA A 72 -0.26 -6.08 8.55
N PHE A 73 0.76 -6.71 7.95
CA PHE A 73 0.58 -7.57 6.78
C PHE A 73 -0.28 -8.79 7.15
N ARG A 74 -1.37 -9.02 6.41
CA ARG A 74 -2.23 -10.21 6.55
C ARG A 74 -1.72 -11.35 5.67
N ASN A 75 -1.41 -12.49 6.30
CA ASN A 75 -1.02 -13.75 5.62
C ASN A 75 -2.23 -14.53 5.11
#